data_AF-A0A7S0KE75-F1
#
_entry.id   AF-A0A7S0KE75-F1
#
_cell.length_a   1.000
_cell.length_b   1.000
_cell.length_c   1.000
_cell.angle_alpha   90.00
_cell.angle_beta   90.00
_cell.angle_gamma   90.00
#
_symmetry.space_group_name_H-M   'P 1'
#
loop_
_entity.id
_entity.type
_entity.pdbx_description
1 polymer ?
#
loop_
_entity_poly.entity_id
_entity_poly.type
_entity_poly.pdbx_seq_one_letter_code
_entity_poly.pdbx_strand_id
1 'polypeptide(L)'
;MAMWASSATSMPRVATRVRARIGGAGSTGRVVLRPRRRAVPRAAPVTTSTTPPPFVDFDTTGCGPFPLLDPTRGYTHVSPGVCDTCADSAEARRAWVELLLGQLPSHRANAERTAKFLGDECPPDYTERYRAWEGDYEEYLAEVSKDGVPKGAGATLLDMVDEKERLLRRRGLDDMFAGLKAAENAIASVLFHSVASEIDGIWSPARTIDGDTRDRKGDRKGDDATAKAAMIRAVIECCLAGNLFDAGAAAAVQGVQVGDFCEPCVVEPDSRTMSEEEAGRYRLDADQLAEVFARARRRVSREECPGGWRFDSFSDVVSRCRDLNAENRAAGWRRVVVFCDNAGADVMGMVVLARALAAVGGEDTKVALVANTHAALNDVTHAELLGFLSTVSSSGGDGDAGDPILAAQMERGRVIAVPSGQFSTLLDLNRAGAELNAWVEEELRSVPAGEDWLVVFDGMGRGLESNWNPAPYLKDGVNALNLAMVKSEINAKRLGAEVYDCVVKLSVGGSK
;
A
#
# COMPACT_ATOMS: atom_id res chain seq x y z
N MET A 1 6.10 0.65 -57.16
CA MET A 1 5.52 -0.71 -57.13
C MET A 1 5.88 -1.30 -55.77
N ALA A 2 4.98 -1.63 -54.85
CA ALA A 2 3.54 -1.81 -54.91
C ALA A 2 2.87 -1.23 -53.65
N MET A 3 1.68 -0.67 -53.84
CA MET A 3 0.73 -0.18 -52.83
C MET A 3 0.21 -1.34 -51.98
N TRP A 4 0.13 -1.19 -50.66
CA TRP A 4 -0.85 -1.92 -49.85
C TRP A 4 -1.75 -0.95 -49.11
N ALA A 5 -3.04 -1.08 -49.40
CA ALA A 5 -4.12 -0.17 -49.08
C ALA A 5 -4.82 -0.55 -47.76
N SER A 6 -5.35 0.49 -47.12
CA SER A 6 -6.25 0.50 -45.97
C SER A 6 -7.48 -0.39 -46.14
N SER A 7 -7.88 -1.11 -45.09
CA SER A 7 -9.26 -1.57 -44.91
C SER A 7 -9.73 -1.26 -43.48
N ALA A 8 -10.30 -0.07 -43.31
CA ALA A 8 -11.07 0.33 -42.13
C ALA A 8 -12.35 -0.52 -42.04
N THR A 9 -12.50 -1.29 -40.97
CA THR A 9 -13.76 -1.95 -40.61
C THR A 9 -14.42 -1.13 -39.50
N SER A 10 -15.45 -0.38 -39.90
CA SER A 10 -16.34 0.40 -39.05
C SER A 10 -17.19 -0.52 -38.17
N MET A 11 -17.06 -0.40 -36.84
CA MET A 11 -18.02 -0.90 -35.86
C MET A 11 -18.88 0.25 -35.31
N PRO A 12 -20.17 0.01 -35.00
CA PRO A 12 -21.20 1.05 -34.92
C PRO A 12 -21.14 1.85 -33.61
N ARG A 13 -21.25 3.18 -33.72
CA ARG A 13 -21.51 4.10 -32.59
C ARG A 13 -22.92 3.84 -32.04
N VAL A 14 -23.01 3.30 -30.83
CA VAL A 14 -24.26 3.27 -30.05
C VAL A 14 -24.50 4.68 -29.50
N ALA A 15 -25.48 5.37 -30.08
CA ALA A 15 -25.91 6.68 -29.64
C ALA A 15 -26.97 6.54 -28.53
N THR A 16 -26.58 6.70 -27.27
CA THR A 16 -27.51 6.84 -26.14
C THR A 16 -27.98 8.29 -26.04
N ARG A 17 -29.07 8.62 -26.76
CA ARG A 17 -29.85 9.84 -26.50
C ARG A 17 -30.77 9.60 -25.31
N VAL A 18 -30.40 10.11 -24.13
CA VAL A 18 -31.34 10.24 -23.01
C VAL A 18 -32.18 11.50 -23.22
N ARG A 19 -33.44 11.31 -23.62
CA ARG A 19 -34.47 12.36 -23.60
C ARG A 19 -35.01 12.47 -22.17
N ALA A 20 -34.69 13.55 -21.46
CA ALA A 20 -35.40 13.93 -20.25
C ALA A 20 -36.83 14.36 -20.61
N ARG A 21 -37.83 13.61 -20.17
CA ARG A 21 -39.24 14.03 -20.16
C ARG A 21 -39.48 14.87 -18.91
N ILE A 22 -39.70 16.16 -19.10
CA ILE A 22 -40.26 17.05 -18.06
C ILE A 22 -41.76 16.74 -17.96
N GLY A 23 -42.16 16.02 -16.92
CA GLY A 23 -43.54 15.84 -16.52
C GLY A 23 -43.85 16.72 -15.31
N GLY A 24 -44.50 17.85 -15.55
CA GLY A 24 -45.06 18.67 -14.48
C GLY A 24 -46.32 18.03 -13.90
N ALA A 25 -46.35 17.86 -12.58
CA ALA A 25 -47.58 17.70 -11.82
C ALA A 25 -47.37 18.41 -10.47
N GLY A 26 -48.05 19.55 -10.33
CA GLY A 26 -48.06 20.31 -9.08
C GLY A 26 -48.79 19.56 -7.98
N SER A 27 -48.27 19.65 -6.76
CA SER A 27 -49.08 19.52 -5.57
C SER A 27 -48.62 20.53 -4.52
N THR A 28 -49.59 21.32 -4.06
CA THR A 28 -49.48 22.34 -3.03
C THR A 28 -49.39 21.68 -1.66
N GLY A 29 -48.31 21.92 -0.91
CA GLY A 29 -48.11 21.41 0.45
C GLY A 29 -47.48 22.45 1.38
N ARG A 30 -48.23 22.81 2.43
CA ARG A 30 -48.00 23.81 3.48
C ARG A 30 -46.55 24.04 3.94
N VAL A 31 -46.19 25.32 4.07
CA VAL A 31 -45.05 25.83 4.84
C VAL A 31 -45.24 25.55 6.33
N VAL A 32 -44.36 24.75 6.92
CA VAL A 32 -44.24 24.57 8.37
C VAL A 32 -43.14 25.50 8.89
N LEU A 33 -43.52 26.42 9.79
CA LEU A 33 -42.62 27.35 10.47
C LEU A 33 -41.63 26.59 11.38
N ARG A 34 -40.33 26.81 11.17
CA ARG A 34 -39.24 26.32 12.06
C ARG A 34 -39.35 26.92 13.47
N PRO A 35 -39.11 26.15 14.54
CA PRO A 35 -39.04 26.71 15.88
C PRO A 35 -37.73 27.52 16.07
N ARG A 36 -37.83 28.60 16.86
CA ARG A 36 -36.74 29.52 17.20
C ARG A 36 -35.59 28.77 17.90
N ARG A 37 -34.36 28.97 17.41
CA ARG A 37 -33.12 28.48 18.01
C ARG A 37 -32.95 29.07 19.42
N ARG A 38 -32.68 28.21 20.41
CA ARG A 38 -32.25 28.57 21.76
C ARG A 38 -30.77 29.00 21.69
N ALA A 39 -30.42 30.11 22.32
CA ALA A 39 -29.05 30.62 22.34
C ALA A 39 -28.12 29.65 23.10
N VAL A 40 -26.98 29.31 22.49
CA VAL A 40 -25.91 28.51 23.09
C VAL A 40 -24.99 29.45 23.89
N PRO A 41 -24.53 29.10 25.10
CA PRO A 41 -23.65 29.97 25.89
C PRO A 41 -22.29 30.11 25.20
N ARG A 42 -21.77 31.33 25.18
CA ARG A 42 -20.46 31.66 24.63
C ARG A 42 -19.38 31.03 25.50
N ALA A 43 -18.61 30.09 24.93
CA ALA A 43 -17.47 29.47 25.61
C ALA A 43 -16.42 30.54 25.99
N ALA A 44 -15.82 30.38 27.17
CA ALA A 44 -14.77 31.25 27.67
C ALA A 44 -13.51 31.16 26.76
N PRO A 45 -12.66 32.20 26.71
CA PRO A 45 -11.48 32.19 25.87
C PRO A 45 -10.51 31.09 26.35
N VAL A 46 -10.21 30.16 25.47
CA VAL A 46 -9.14 29.18 25.68
C VAL A 46 -7.82 29.95 25.58
N THR A 47 -7.07 30.03 26.67
CA THR A 47 -5.68 30.47 26.66
C THR A 47 -4.87 29.45 25.87
N THR A 48 -4.47 29.80 24.65
CA THR A 48 -3.58 28.98 23.81
C THR A 48 -2.19 28.97 24.43
N SER A 49 -1.86 27.89 25.13
CA SER A 49 -0.48 27.52 25.39
C SER A 49 0.21 27.32 24.04
N THR A 50 1.23 28.12 23.74
CA THR A 50 2.07 28.01 22.54
C THR A 50 3.09 26.87 22.64
N THR A 51 3.12 26.16 23.76
CA THR A 51 4.01 25.02 23.96
C THR A 51 3.26 23.75 23.54
N PRO A 52 3.68 23.05 22.47
CA PRO A 52 3.16 21.73 22.16
C PRO A 52 3.37 20.81 23.37
N PRO A 53 2.47 19.82 23.59
CA PRO A 53 2.65 18.85 24.65
C PRO A 53 4.03 18.19 24.51
N PRO A 54 4.69 17.84 25.64
CA PRO A 54 5.98 17.17 25.58
C PRO A 54 5.85 15.90 24.74
N PHE A 55 6.81 15.71 23.82
CA PHE A 55 6.94 14.47 23.06
C PHE A 55 6.94 13.28 24.02
N VAL A 56 5.97 12.38 23.84
CA VAL A 56 5.98 11.06 24.47
C VAL A 56 6.71 10.16 23.49
N ASP A 57 7.78 9.52 23.96
CA ASP A 57 8.52 8.53 23.17
C ASP A 57 7.57 7.44 22.66
N PHE A 58 7.93 6.75 21.58
CA PHE A 58 7.08 5.71 21.02
C PHE A 58 6.69 4.71 22.11
N ASP A 59 5.39 4.54 22.34
CA ASP A 59 4.91 3.55 23.29
C ASP A 59 5.15 2.15 22.71
N THR A 60 6.35 1.66 22.93
CA THR A 60 6.78 0.31 22.56
C THR A 60 6.46 -0.68 23.68
N THR A 61 5.70 -0.27 24.70
CA THR A 61 5.28 -1.14 25.80
C THR A 61 4.44 -2.27 25.24
N GLY A 62 4.92 -3.50 25.42
CA GLY A 62 4.25 -4.69 24.89
C GLY A 62 4.62 -5.05 23.44
N CYS A 63 5.45 -4.25 22.76
CA CYS A 63 6.09 -4.70 21.54
C CYS A 63 7.04 -5.86 21.83
N GLY A 64 7.14 -6.81 20.90
CA GLY A 64 8.02 -7.95 21.02
C GLY A 64 8.18 -8.71 19.70
N PRO A 65 8.93 -9.83 19.73
CA PRO A 65 9.18 -10.60 18.52
C PRO A 65 7.91 -11.13 17.88
N PHE A 66 7.79 -10.96 16.57
CA PHE A 66 6.68 -11.44 15.77
C PHE A 66 6.52 -12.97 15.95
N PRO A 67 5.33 -13.48 16.30
CA PRO A 67 5.20 -14.88 16.75
C PRO A 67 5.51 -15.96 15.72
N LEU A 68 5.68 -15.63 14.43
CA LEU A 68 6.11 -16.58 13.40
C LEU A 68 7.64 -16.65 13.21
N LEU A 69 8.40 -15.80 13.90
CA LEU A 69 9.84 -15.96 14.02
C LEU A 69 10.17 -17.21 14.85
N ASP A 70 11.22 -17.92 14.48
CA ASP A 70 11.80 -18.97 15.31
C ASP A 70 12.73 -18.32 16.35
N PRO A 71 12.43 -18.44 17.65
CA PRO A 71 13.20 -17.79 18.70
C PRO A 71 14.64 -18.31 18.79
N THR A 72 14.94 -19.46 18.20
CA THR A 72 16.29 -20.06 18.20
C THR A 72 17.18 -19.59 17.05
N ARG A 73 16.60 -18.91 16.04
CA ARG A 73 17.30 -18.54 14.80
C ARG A 73 17.83 -17.11 14.79
N GLY A 74 17.59 -16.35 15.87
CA GLY A 74 18.20 -15.03 16.09
C GLY A 74 17.91 -14.06 14.95
N TYR A 75 16.63 -13.74 14.72
CA TYR A 75 16.23 -12.80 13.68
C TYR A 75 16.95 -11.46 13.82
N THR A 76 17.51 -11.03 12.70
CA THR A 76 18.03 -9.69 12.49
C THR A 76 17.16 -9.03 11.44
N HIS A 77 16.58 -7.85 11.72
CA HIS A 77 15.85 -7.00 10.75
C HIS A 77 16.69 -6.56 9.55
N VAL A 78 17.94 -7.00 9.56
CA VAL A 78 18.92 -6.72 8.57
C VAL A 78 18.71 -7.71 7.44
N SER A 79 18.10 -7.24 6.36
CA SER A 79 18.32 -7.89 5.08
C SER A 79 19.83 -7.99 4.87
N PRO A 80 20.40 -9.20 4.68
CA PRO A 80 21.81 -9.34 4.35
C PRO A 80 22.14 -8.39 3.18
N GLY A 81 23.13 -7.53 3.38
CA GLY A 81 23.57 -6.56 2.37
C GLY A 81 23.04 -5.13 2.49
N VAL A 82 22.01 -4.82 3.29
CA VAL A 82 21.49 -3.44 3.45
C VAL A 82 21.90 -2.83 4.78
N CYS A 83 21.25 -3.23 5.88
CA CYS A 83 21.54 -2.62 7.18
C CYS A 83 22.93 -3.05 7.72
N ASP A 84 23.40 -4.26 7.40
CA ASP A 84 24.70 -4.79 7.87
C ASP A 84 25.85 -4.12 7.13
N THR A 85 25.73 -4.02 5.80
CA THR A 85 26.72 -3.30 4.98
C THR A 85 26.75 -1.83 5.35
N CYS A 86 25.59 -1.23 5.68
CA CYS A 86 25.52 0.13 6.21
C CYS A 86 26.30 0.20 7.54
N ALA A 87 26.02 -0.65 8.52
CA ALA A 87 26.75 -0.64 9.79
C ALA A 87 28.27 -0.83 9.61
N ASP A 88 28.69 -1.73 8.72
CA ASP A 88 30.07 -2.21 8.64
C ASP A 88 30.91 -1.52 7.53
N SER A 89 30.31 -0.73 6.63
CA SER A 89 31.01 0.00 5.55
C SER A 89 30.67 1.49 5.51
N ALA A 90 31.69 2.34 5.69
CA ALA A 90 31.54 3.80 5.60
C ALA A 90 31.08 4.28 4.21
N GLU A 91 31.50 3.58 3.15
CA GLU A 91 31.07 3.87 1.78
C GLU A 91 29.57 3.59 1.61
N ALA A 92 29.11 2.42 2.08
CA ALA A 92 27.69 2.08 2.02
C ALA A 92 26.83 3.03 2.84
N ARG A 93 27.28 3.45 4.04
CA ARG A 93 26.59 4.49 4.82
C ARG A 93 26.47 5.80 4.05
N ARG A 94 27.57 6.28 3.48
CA ARG A 94 27.58 7.55 2.74
C ARG A 94 26.62 7.51 1.55
N ALA A 95 26.55 6.38 0.84
CA ALA A 95 25.57 6.21 -0.25
C ALA A 95 24.12 6.29 0.24
N TRP A 96 23.80 5.70 1.39
CA TRP A 96 22.47 5.81 2.00
C TRP A 96 22.17 7.22 2.51
N VAL A 97 23.14 7.87 3.16
CA VAL A 97 23.02 9.27 3.60
C VAL A 97 22.76 10.19 2.42
N GLU A 98 23.49 10.03 1.31
CA GLU A 98 23.26 10.80 0.08
C GLU A 98 21.84 10.59 -0.46
N LEU A 99 21.37 9.34 -0.50
CA LEU A 99 20.00 9.01 -0.91
C LEU A 99 18.96 9.68 -0.01
N LEU A 100 19.13 9.62 1.32
CA LEU A 100 18.19 10.21 2.29
C LEU A 100 18.18 11.75 2.22
N LEU A 101 19.35 12.38 2.08
CA LEU A 101 19.44 13.83 1.84
C LEU A 101 18.75 14.24 0.53
N GLY A 102 18.86 13.41 -0.50
CA GLY A 102 18.15 13.59 -1.77
C GLY A 102 16.62 13.57 -1.66
N GLN A 103 16.06 13.06 -0.55
CA GLN A 103 14.61 13.05 -0.31
C GLN A 103 14.08 14.35 0.32
N LEU A 104 14.94 15.19 0.90
CA LEU A 104 14.53 16.42 1.61
C LEU A 104 13.71 17.40 0.76
N PRO A 105 13.99 17.62 -0.54
CA PRO A 105 13.11 18.44 -1.38
C PRO A 105 11.67 17.94 -1.41
N SER A 106 11.47 16.62 -1.44
CA SER A 106 10.14 16.00 -1.41
C SER A 106 9.48 16.12 -0.05
N HIS A 107 10.27 15.98 1.02
CA HIS A 107 9.80 16.19 2.39
C HIS A 107 9.27 17.62 2.56
N ARG A 108 9.97 18.62 2.01
CA ARG A 108 9.55 20.02 2.06
C ARG A 108 8.25 20.26 1.30
N ALA A 109 8.12 19.71 0.10
CA ALA A 109 6.89 19.81 -0.69
C ALA A 109 5.69 19.17 0.04
N ASN A 110 5.91 18.01 0.68
CA ASN A 110 4.86 17.34 1.46
C ASN A 110 4.51 18.08 2.75
N ALA A 111 5.48 18.68 3.43
CA ALA A 111 5.21 19.54 4.57
C ALA A 111 4.30 20.72 4.18
N GLU A 112 4.56 21.38 3.04
CA GLU A 112 3.70 22.44 2.52
C GLU A 112 2.30 21.94 2.12
N ARG A 113 2.23 20.77 1.46
CA ARG A 113 0.96 20.12 1.09
C ARG A 113 0.12 19.79 2.32
N THR A 114 0.74 19.23 3.35
CA THR A 114 0.07 18.90 4.62
C THR A 114 -0.37 20.17 5.35
N ALA A 115 0.45 21.23 5.37
CA ALA A 115 0.03 22.50 5.94
C ALA A 115 -1.23 23.06 5.26
N LYS A 116 -1.32 22.97 3.92
CA LYS A 116 -2.51 23.35 3.15
C LYS A 116 -3.70 22.44 3.46
N PHE A 117 -3.47 21.14 3.59
CA PHE A 117 -4.49 20.14 3.91
C PHE A 117 -5.12 20.38 5.29
N LEU A 118 -4.30 20.70 6.30
CA LEU A 118 -4.76 21.00 7.65
C LEU A 118 -5.54 22.33 7.73
N GLY A 119 -5.28 23.27 6.84
CA GLY A 119 -6.00 24.55 6.78
C GLY A 119 -5.94 25.30 8.10
N ASP A 120 -7.10 25.64 8.67
CA ASP A 120 -7.22 26.36 9.95
C ASP A 120 -6.71 25.55 11.16
N GLU A 121 -6.60 24.22 11.04
CA GLU A 121 -6.05 23.35 12.08
C GLU A 121 -4.51 23.32 12.06
N CYS A 122 -3.88 23.87 11.01
CA CYS A 122 -2.44 23.91 10.88
C CYS A 122 -1.81 24.90 11.90
N PRO A 123 -0.85 24.46 12.73
CA PRO A 123 -0.14 25.38 13.62
C PRO A 123 0.57 26.49 12.83
N PRO A 124 0.54 27.76 13.30
CA PRO A 124 1.13 28.88 12.57
C PRO A 124 2.66 28.77 12.41
N ASP A 125 3.32 27.98 13.27
CA ASP A 125 4.75 27.71 13.27
C ASP A 125 5.12 26.36 12.62
N TYR A 126 4.17 25.68 11.95
CA TYR A 126 4.38 24.34 11.35
C TYR A 126 5.59 24.31 10.39
N THR A 127 5.68 25.27 9.46
CA THR A 127 6.79 25.35 8.50
C THR A 127 8.13 25.67 9.17
N GLU A 128 8.13 26.45 10.26
CA GLU A 128 9.34 26.73 11.03
C GLU A 128 9.83 25.47 11.75
N ARG A 129 8.91 24.72 12.37
CA ARG A 129 9.21 23.43 13.00
C ARG A 129 9.78 22.43 11.99
N TYR A 130 9.25 22.39 10.77
CA TYR A 130 9.79 21.55 9.70
C TYR A 130 11.22 21.96 9.32
N ARG A 131 11.52 23.25 9.16
CA ARG A 131 12.89 23.71 8.84
C ARG A 131 13.88 23.38 9.96
N ALA A 132 13.45 23.51 11.22
CA ALA A 132 14.26 23.12 12.36
C ALA A 132 14.53 21.61 12.36
N TRP A 133 13.51 20.79 12.06
CA TRP A 133 13.66 19.35 11.87
C TRP A 133 14.66 19.00 10.76
N GLU A 134 14.56 19.66 9.61
CA GLU A 134 15.44 19.41 8.46
C GLU A 134 16.90 19.61 8.85
N GLY A 135 17.21 20.72 9.55
CA GLY A 135 18.55 20.98 10.07
C GLY A 135 19.03 19.96 11.12
N ASP A 136 18.17 19.56 12.06
CA ASP A 136 18.51 18.54 13.05
C ASP A 136 18.84 17.19 12.38
N TYR A 137 18.09 16.82 11.34
CA TYR A 137 18.29 15.57 10.62
C TYR A 137 19.53 15.61 9.72
N GLU A 138 19.81 16.73 9.06
CA GLU A 138 21.06 16.95 8.32
C GLU A 138 22.28 16.82 9.24
N GLU A 139 22.23 17.41 10.44
CA GLU A 139 23.31 17.30 11.43
C GLU A 139 23.52 15.83 11.83
N TYR A 140 22.44 15.11 12.15
CA TYR A 140 22.50 13.70 12.47
C TYR A 140 23.13 12.86 11.34
N LEU A 141 22.65 13.04 10.10
CA LEU A 141 23.16 12.32 8.93
C LEU A 141 24.64 12.62 8.67
N ALA A 142 25.07 13.87 8.87
CA ALA A 142 26.47 14.26 8.78
C ALA A 142 27.34 13.52 9.81
N GLU A 143 26.87 13.37 11.05
CA GLU A 143 27.59 12.65 12.10
C GLU A 143 27.73 11.15 11.79
N VAL A 144 26.65 10.46 11.40
CA VAL A 144 26.70 9.01 11.11
C VAL A 144 27.43 8.66 9.81
N SER A 145 27.64 9.65 8.93
CA SER A 145 28.40 9.52 7.68
C SER A 145 29.93 9.54 7.86
N LYS A 146 30.42 9.89 9.06
CA LYS A 146 31.86 9.96 9.37
C LYS A 146 32.53 8.59 9.32
N ASP A 147 33.85 8.62 9.13
CA ASP A 147 34.68 7.44 9.28
C ASP A 147 34.79 7.05 10.77
N GLY A 148 34.88 5.75 11.06
CA GLY A 148 35.10 5.25 12.43
C GLY A 148 33.88 5.31 13.36
N VAL A 149 32.67 5.51 12.84
CA VAL A 149 31.42 5.41 13.62
C VAL A 149 31.31 4.00 14.24
N PRO A 150 31.19 3.88 15.57
CA PRO A 150 31.11 2.57 16.23
C PRO A 150 29.88 1.77 15.81
N LYS A 151 29.99 0.43 15.82
CA LYS A 151 28.83 -0.45 15.60
C LYS A 151 27.78 -0.19 16.68
N GLY A 152 26.51 -0.07 16.26
CA GLY A 152 25.39 0.25 17.15
C GLY A 152 25.24 1.73 17.52
N ALA A 153 25.99 2.64 16.89
CA ALA A 153 25.87 4.09 17.10
C ALA A 153 24.77 4.75 16.25
N GLY A 154 23.73 4.01 15.86
CA GLY A 154 22.65 4.54 15.02
C GLY A 154 22.97 4.60 13.53
N ALA A 155 23.90 3.78 13.05
CA ALA A 155 24.47 3.92 11.71
C ALA A 155 23.90 2.96 10.66
N THR A 156 22.87 2.16 11.00
CA THR A 156 22.14 1.34 10.02
C THR A 156 21.12 2.18 9.26
N LEU A 157 20.62 1.69 8.14
CA LEU A 157 19.51 2.34 7.44
C LEU A 157 18.26 2.43 8.35
N LEU A 158 17.96 1.38 9.12
CA LEU A 158 16.85 1.38 10.09
C LEU A 158 17.02 2.49 11.14
N ASP A 159 18.20 2.62 11.73
CA ASP A 159 18.47 3.67 12.70
C ASP A 159 18.28 5.07 12.10
N MET A 160 18.73 5.26 10.85
CA MET A 160 18.60 6.55 10.16
C MET A 160 17.12 6.92 9.92
N VAL A 161 16.30 5.97 9.47
CA VAL A 161 14.88 6.24 9.25
C VAL A 161 14.08 6.30 10.55
N ASP A 162 14.47 5.59 11.61
CA ASP A 162 13.85 5.71 12.93
C ASP A 162 14.17 7.07 13.56
N GLU A 163 15.40 7.55 13.45
CA GLU A 163 15.80 8.87 13.96
C GLU A 163 15.08 10.00 13.23
N LYS A 164 14.90 9.88 11.91
CA LYS A 164 14.08 10.79 11.09
C LYS A 164 12.68 10.98 11.69
N GLU A 165 12.01 9.87 11.98
CA GLU A 165 10.65 9.82 12.50
C GLU A 165 10.55 10.30 13.96
N ARG A 166 11.59 10.02 14.76
CA ARG A 166 11.71 10.52 16.13
C ARG A 166 11.92 12.04 16.16
N LEU A 167 12.76 12.56 15.28
CA LEU A 167 13.00 14.00 15.12
C LEU A 167 11.73 14.74 14.73
N LEU A 168 10.95 14.23 13.77
CA LEU A 168 9.69 14.85 13.33
C LEU A 168 8.74 15.05 14.51
N ARG A 169 8.51 13.99 15.28
CA ARG A 169 7.57 14.00 16.42
C ARG A 169 8.06 14.83 17.59
N ARG A 170 9.37 14.89 17.85
CA ARG A 170 9.94 15.83 18.83
C ARG A 170 9.60 17.29 18.52
N ARG A 171 9.40 17.61 17.24
CA ARG A 171 8.98 18.92 16.75
C ARG A 171 7.45 19.04 16.61
N GLY A 172 6.67 18.04 17.04
CA GLY A 172 5.21 18.01 16.92
C GLY A 172 4.72 17.88 15.49
N LEU A 173 5.48 17.19 14.62
CA LEU A 173 5.12 16.86 13.25
C LEU A 173 4.78 15.37 13.20
N ASP A 174 3.53 15.01 13.46
CA ASP A 174 3.12 13.61 13.61
C ASP A 174 2.99 12.86 12.29
N ASP A 175 2.48 13.55 11.26
CA ASP A 175 2.29 13.03 9.91
C ASP A 175 2.45 14.14 8.87
N MET A 176 3.65 14.24 8.31
CA MET A 176 3.96 15.26 7.30
C MET A 176 3.46 14.92 5.89
N PHE A 177 2.92 13.71 5.68
CA PHE A 177 2.41 13.22 4.39
C PHE A 177 0.88 13.08 4.37
N ALA A 178 0.19 13.42 5.46
CA ALA A 178 -1.27 13.30 5.60
C ALA A 178 -2.04 13.88 4.39
N GLY A 179 -1.62 15.05 3.89
CA GLY A 179 -2.26 15.67 2.73
C GLY A 179 -2.10 14.88 1.43
N LEU A 180 -0.94 14.26 1.21
CA LEU A 180 -0.71 13.38 0.05
C LEU A 180 -1.53 12.10 0.18
N LYS A 181 -1.39 11.41 1.32
CA LYS A 181 -2.07 10.13 1.58
C LYS A 181 -3.60 10.26 1.45
N ALA A 182 -4.17 11.34 1.98
CA ALA A 182 -5.61 11.60 1.86
C ALA A 182 -6.06 11.77 0.40
N ALA A 183 -5.30 12.49 -0.42
CA ALA A 183 -5.60 12.68 -1.83
C ALA A 183 -5.50 11.36 -2.62
N GLU A 184 -4.45 10.58 -2.37
CA GLU A 184 -4.23 9.30 -3.03
C GLU A 184 -5.26 8.24 -2.61
N ASN A 185 -5.62 8.17 -1.33
CA ASN A 185 -6.67 7.27 -0.83
C ASN A 185 -8.04 7.59 -1.45
N ALA A 186 -8.36 8.87 -1.66
CA ALA A 186 -9.60 9.27 -2.32
C ALA A 186 -9.65 8.77 -3.78
N ILE A 187 -8.55 8.94 -4.52
CA ILE A 187 -8.40 8.42 -5.89
C ILE A 187 -8.53 6.89 -5.91
N ALA A 188 -7.78 6.22 -5.04
CA ALA A 188 -7.74 4.77 -4.97
C ALA A 188 -9.10 4.16 -4.61
N SER A 189 -9.88 4.81 -3.75
CA SER A 189 -11.23 4.34 -3.38
C SER A 189 -12.19 4.33 -4.57
N VAL A 190 -12.07 5.32 -5.47
CA VAL A 190 -12.85 5.36 -6.71
C VAL A 190 -12.42 4.24 -7.66
N LEU A 191 -11.11 4.06 -7.83
CA LEU A 191 -10.55 3.04 -8.72
C LEU A 191 -10.84 1.60 -8.25
N PHE A 192 -10.89 1.39 -6.93
CA PHE A 192 -11.07 0.07 -6.33
C PHE A 192 -12.27 -0.68 -6.90
N HIS A 193 -13.42 -0.03 -7.08
CA HIS A 193 -14.64 -0.67 -7.56
C HIS A 193 -14.48 -1.21 -9.00
N SER A 194 -13.84 -0.44 -9.87
CA SER A 194 -13.55 -0.85 -11.25
C SER A 194 -12.59 -2.03 -11.27
N VAL A 195 -11.51 -1.95 -10.48
CA VAL A 195 -10.51 -3.02 -10.38
C VAL A 195 -11.12 -4.29 -9.79
N ALA A 196 -11.86 -4.20 -8.69
CA ALA A 196 -12.52 -5.33 -8.06
C ALA A 196 -13.50 -6.01 -9.02
N SER A 197 -14.30 -5.24 -9.76
CA SER A 197 -15.22 -5.76 -10.77
C SER A 197 -14.49 -6.44 -11.94
N GLU A 198 -13.34 -5.93 -12.36
CA GLU A 198 -12.50 -6.56 -13.38
C GLU A 198 -11.98 -7.91 -12.88
N ILE A 199 -11.44 -7.96 -11.66
CA ILE A 199 -10.93 -9.17 -11.02
C ILE A 199 -12.02 -10.23 -10.88
N ASP A 200 -13.22 -9.86 -10.43
CA ASP A 200 -14.38 -10.75 -10.38
C ASP A 200 -14.83 -11.21 -11.78
N GLY A 201 -14.60 -10.35 -12.77
CA GLY A 201 -14.77 -10.62 -14.19
C GLY A 201 -13.90 -11.79 -14.67
N ILE A 202 -12.73 -12.00 -14.06
CA ILE A 202 -11.82 -13.12 -14.36
C ILE A 202 -12.24 -14.37 -13.59
N TRP A 203 -12.37 -14.27 -12.26
CA TRP A 203 -12.81 -15.37 -11.40
C TRP A 203 -13.48 -14.84 -10.13
N SER A 204 -14.57 -15.47 -9.71
CA SER A 204 -15.21 -15.19 -8.42
C SER A 204 -15.80 -16.47 -7.81
N PRO A 205 -15.94 -16.53 -6.47
CA PRO A 205 -16.56 -17.70 -5.81
C PRO A 205 -17.98 -17.97 -6.31
N ALA A 206 -18.76 -16.93 -6.60
CA ALA A 206 -20.18 -17.05 -7.02
C ALA A 206 -20.36 -17.77 -8.37
N ARG A 207 -19.43 -17.60 -9.33
CA ARG A 207 -19.48 -18.28 -10.64
C ARG A 207 -19.38 -19.81 -10.55
N THR A 208 -18.91 -20.33 -9.42
CA THR A 208 -18.84 -21.79 -9.21
C THR A 208 -20.14 -22.38 -8.65
N ILE A 209 -21.07 -21.54 -8.16
CA ILE A 209 -22.31 -21.96 -7.49
C ILE A 209 -23.52 -21.89 -8.44
N ASP A 210 -23.61 -20.85 -9.28
CA ASP A 210 -24.73 -20.68 -10.21
C ASP A 210 -24.60 -21.59 -11.44
N GLY A 211 -25.04 -22.83 -11.25
CA GLY A 211 -25.18 -23.81 -12.31
C GLY A 211 -26.25 -23.42 -13.33
N ASP A 212 -25.83 -22.85 -14.46
CA ASP A 212 -26.56 -23.01 -15.72
C ASP A 212 -25.59 -23.35 -16.86
N THR A 213 -25.29 -24.64 -16.99
CA THR A 213 -25.14 -25.37 -18.26
C THR A 213 -24.83 -26.82 -17.92
N ARG A 214 -25.82 -27.66 -18.22
CA ARG A 214 -25.70 -29.11 -18.15
C ARG A 214 -24.68 -29.57 -19.20
N ASP A 215 -23.98 -30.64 -18.85
CA ASP A 215 -23.10 -31.48 -19.67
C ASP A 215 -21.61 -31.11 -19.73
N ARG A 216 -20.77 -32.15 -19.73
CA ARG A 216 -19.29 -32.20 -19.69
C ARG A 216 -18.65 -32.08 -18.30
N LYS A 217 -18.32 -33.25 -17.74
CA LYS A 217 -17.70 -33.50 -16.43
C LYS A 217 -16.16 -33.61 -16.48
N GLY A 218 -15.52 -33.22 -17.58
CA GLY A 218 -14.07 -33.36 -17.81
C GLY A 218 -13.29 -32.04 -17.94
N ASP A 219 -13.83 -31.02 -18.62
CA ASP A 219 -13.13 -29.75 -18.90
C ASP A 219 -13.21 -28.72 -17.76
N ARG A 220 -14.29 -28.72 -16.97
CA ARG A 220 -14.59 -27.65 -15.98
C ARG A 220 -13.54 -27.44 -14.89
N LYS A 221 -12.83 -28.50 -14.46
CA LYS A 221 -11.80 -28.37 -13.42
C LYS A 221 -10.54 -27.69 -13.96
N GLY A 222 -10.21 -27.91 -15.24
CA GLY A 222 -9.11 -27.23 -15.91
C GLY A 222 -9.41 -25.75 -16.16
N ASP A 223 -10.64 -25.43 -16.54
CA ASP A 223 -11.08 -24.06 -16.80
C ASP A 223 -11.10 -23.20 -15.53
N ASP A 224 -11.61 -23.72 -14.40
CA ASP A 224 -11.62 -23.00 -13.11
C ASP A 224 -10.20 -22.75 -12.57
N ALA A 225 -9.33 -23.76 -12.62
CA ALA A 225 -7.93 -23.61 -12.22
C ALA A 225 -7.18 -22.60 -13.10
N THR A 226 -7.52 -22.54 -14.39
CA THR A 226 -6.96 -21.56 -15.32
C THR A 226 -7.45 -20.15 -15.00
N ALA A 227 -8.77 -19.97 -14.82
CA ALA A 227 -9.37 -18.69 -14.45
C ALA A 227 -8.83 -18.17 -13.11
N LYS A 228 -8.69 -19.05 -12.10
CA LYS A 228 -8.13 -18.69 -10.80
C LYS A 228 -6.68 -18.20 -10.89
N ALA A 229 -5.84 -18.85 -11.71
CA ALA A 229 -4.47 -18.36 -11.91
C ALA A 229 -4.41 -17.04 -12.68
N ALA A 230 -5.27 -16.86 -13.69
CA ALA A 230 -5.38 -15.59 -14.39
C ALA A 230 -5.81 -14.47 -13.43
N MET A 231 -6.73 -14.76 -12.52
CA MET A 231 -7.16 -13.84 -11.47
C MET A 231 -6.00 -13.50 -10.53
N ILE A 232 -5.29 -14.51 -10.01
CA ILE A 232 -4.13 -14.28 -9.12
C ILE A 232 -3.05 -13.47 -9.82
N ARG A 233 -2.79 -13.72 -11.11
CA ARG A 233 -1.85 -12.92 -11.90
C ARG A 233 -2.28 -11.46 -11.94
N ALA A 234 -3.53 -11.21 -12.33
CA ALA A 234 -4.06 -9.85 -12.44
C ALA A 234 -4.02 -9.12 -11.10
N VAL A 235 -4.28 -9.83 -10.00
CA VAL A 235 -4.17 -9.29 -8.63
C VAL A 235 -2.72 -8.93 -8.27
N ILE A 236 -1.75 -9.79 -8.56
CA ILE A 236 -0.33 -9.49 -8.31
C ILE A 236 0.12 -8.31 -9.18
N GLU A 237 -0.32 -8.23 -10.43
CA GLU A 237 -0.05 -7.09 -11.31
C GLU A 237 -0.70 -5.80 -10.78
N CYS A 238 -1.89 -5.86 -10.18
CA CYS A 238 -2.48 -4.72 -9.47
C CYS A 238 -1.62 -4.28 -8.27
N CYS A 239 -1.08 -5.22 -7.49
CA CYS A 239 -0.17 -4.92 -6.37
C CYS A 239 1.09 -4.19 -6.86
N LEU A 240 1.78 -4.77 -7.85
CA LEU A 240 3.00 -4.19 -8.42
C LEU A 240 2.74 -2.83 -9.07
N ALA A 241 1.57 -2.65 -9.70
CA ALA A 241 1.18 -1.38 -10.30
C ALA A 241 0.88 -0.30 -9.26
N GLY A 242 0.28 -0.66 -8.13
CA GLY A 242 0.10 0.23 -6.98
C GLY A 242 1.45 0.76 -6.48
N ASN A 243 2.39 -0.16 -6.26
CA ASN A 243 3.75 0.18 -5.83
C ASN A 243 4.51 1.05 -6.88
N LEU A 244 4.27 0.85 -8.18
CA LEU A 244 4.83 1.69 -9.26
C LEU A 244 4.18 3.08 -9.35
N PHE A 245 2.86 3.15 -9.27
CA PHE A 245 2.09 4.39 -9.41
C PHE A 245 2.50 5.42 -8.36
N ASP A 246 2.74 4.93 -7.14
CA ASP A 246 3.33 5.66 -6.03
C ASP A 246 4.74 6.23 -6.34
N ALA A 247 5.61 5.45 -6.98
CA ALA A 247 6.95 5.89 -7.34
C ALA A 247 6.95 7.08 -8.32
N GLY A 248 5.92 7.18 -9.17
CA GLY A 248 5.73 8.31 -10.10
C GLY A 248 5.46 9.63 -9.38
N ALA A 249 4.72 9.62 -8.28
CA ALA A 249 4.49 10.80 -7.43
C ALA A 249 5.78 11.24 -6.73
N ALA A 250 6.62 10.30 -6.28
CA ALA A 250 7.91 10.59 -5.65
C ALA A 250 8.95 11.13 -6.65
N ALA A 251 9.03 10.57 -7.85
CA ALA A 251 10.03 10.94 -8.84
C ALA A 251 9.73 12.29 -9.54
N ALA A 252 8.46 12.68 -9.68
CA ALA A 252 8.06 14.02 -10.11
C ALA A 252 8.60 15.12 -9.18
N VAL A 253 8.87 14.79 -7.92
CA VAL A 253 9.35 15.73 -6.90
C VAL A 253 10.88 15.74 -6.76
N GLN A 254 11.56 14.64 -7.13
CA GLN A 254 13.03 14.53 -7.11
C GLN A 254 13.72 15.12 -8.35
N GLY A 255 12.96 15.64 -9.32
CA GLY A 255 13.51 16.20 -10.56
C GLY A 255 14.23 15.15 -11.45
N VAL A 256 14.07 13.87 -11.13
CA VAL A 256 14.52 12.77 -11.98
C VAL A 256 13.57 12.73 -13.16
N GLN A 257 14.11 12.79 -14.38
CA GLN A 257 13.35 12.40 -15.57
C GLN A 257 13.06 10.91 -15.42
N VAL A 258 11.92 10.60 -14.78
CA VAL A 258 11.21 9.37 -15.13
C VAL A 258 11.00 9.55 -16.63
N GLY A 259 11.63 8.72 -17.47
CA GLY A 259 11.36 8.76 -18.90
C GLY A 259 9.87 8.47 -19.17
N ASP A 260 9.55 7.82 -20.28
CA ASP A 260 8.18 7.36 -20.54
C ASP A 260 7.53 6.57 -19.37
N PHE A 261 8.32 6.06 -18.40
CA PHE A 261 7.94 5.30 -17.19
C PHE A 261 6.86 5.91 -16.27
N CYS A 262 6.71 7.22 -16.23
CA CYS A 262 5.62 7.98 -15.62
C CYS A 262 5.79 9.42 -16.12
N GLU A 263 5.34 9.72 -17.35
CA GLU A 263 5.01 11.11 -17.66
C GLU A 263 4.12 11.61 -16.50
N PRO A 264 4.44 12.77 -15.90
CA PRO A 264 3.73 13.24 -14.73
C PRO A 264 2.25 13.31 -15.08
N CYS A 265 1.45 12.41 -14.51
CA CYS A 265 -0.01 12.46 -14.63
C CYS A 265 -0.57 13.70 -13.91
N VAL A 266 0.31 14.43 -13.21
CA VAL A 266 0.10 15.76 -12.66
C VAL A 266 1.34 16.58 -13.00
N VAL A 267 1.31 17.32 -14.12
CA VAL A 267 2.19 18.49 -14.26
C VAL A 267 1.70 19.47 -13.20
N GLU A 268 2.46 19.70 -12.13
CA GLU A 268 2.15 20.82 -11.24
C GLU A 268 2.24 22.10 -12.08
N PRO A 269 1.13 22.84 -12.26
CA PRO A 269 1.17 24.04 -13.08
C PRO A 269 1.97 25.11 -12.35
N ASP A 270 2.77 25.85 -13.10
CA ASP A 270 3.48 27.02 -12.61
C ASP A 270 2.47 28.01 -12.00
N SER A 271 2.50 28.14 -10.67
CA SER A 271 1.44 28.69 -9.81
C SER A 271 1.15 30.20 -9.97
N ARG A 272 1.63 30.84 -11.03
CA ARG A 272 1.62 32.31 -11.14
C ARG A 272 0.52 32.89 -12.02
N THR A 273 -0.28 32.10 -12.76
CA THR A 273 -1.20 32.68 -13.76
C THR A 273 -2.55 31.99 -14.03
N MET A 274 -2.97 30.95 -13.30
CA MET A 274 -4.20 30.20 -13.67
C MET A 274 -5.41 30.46 -12.75
N SER A 275 -6.61 30.41 -13.32
CA SER A 275 -7.88 30.61 -12.63
C SER A 275 -8.41 29.32 -11.96
N GLU A 276 -9.27 29.43 -10.93
CA GLU A 276 -9.88 28.27 -10.23
C GLU A 276 -10.62 27.30 -11.18
N GLU A 277 -11.18 27.82 -12.27
CA GLU A 277 -11.88 27.05 -13.29
C GLU A 277 -10.93 26.20 -14.16
N GLU A 278 -9.69 26.68 -14.38
CA GLU A 278 -8.66 25.93 -15.10
C GLU A 278 -7.96 24.91 -14.20
N ALA A 279 -7.77 25.20 -12.91
CA ALA A 279 -7.32 24.21 -11.91
C ALA A 279 -8.33 23.04 -11.76
N GLY A 280 -9.62 23.31 -11.92
CA GLY A 280 -10.68 22.29 -11.93
C GLY A 280 -10.59 21.29 -13.08
N ARG A 281 -9.95 21.64 -14.21
CA ARG A 281 -9.71 20.74 -15.35
C ARG A 281 -8.59 19.72 -15.12
N TYR A 282 -7.78 19.87 -14.07
CA TYR A 282 -6.68 18.97 -13.73
C TYR A 282 -7.05 17.90 -12.70
N ARG A 283 -8.30 17.87 -12.21
CA ARG A 283 -8.85 16.66 -11.60
C ARG A 283 -9.10 15.68 -12.73
N LEU A 284 -8.17 14.75 -12.92
CA LEU A 284 -8.39 13.62 -13.82
C LEU A 284 -9.77 13.02 -13.48
N ASP A 285 -10.64 12.90 -14.48
CA ASP A 285 -11.89 12.18 -14.27
C ASP A 285 -11.60 10.70 -13.99
N ALA A 286 -12.57 9.97 -13.46
CA ALA A 286 -12.37 8.58 -13.05
C ALA A 286 -11.88 7.69 -14.22
N ASP A 287 -12.26 8.01 -15.45
CA ASP A 287 -11.86 7.29 -16.67
C ASP A 287 -10.37 7.51 -16.97
N GLN A 288 -9.87 8.74 -16.83
CA GLN A 288 -8.46 9.06 -17.00
C GLN A 288 -7.59 8.40 -15.91
N LEU A 289 -8.03 8.43 -14.66
CA LEU A 289 -7.33 7.75 -13.55
C LEU A 289 -7.24 6.23 -13.79
N ALA A 290 -8.34 5.63 -14.26
CA ALA A 290 -8.37 4.21 -14.60
C ALA A 290 -7.39 3.87 -15.74
N GLU A 291 -7.31 4.71 -16.78
CA GLU A 291 -6.36 4.50 -17.88
C GLU A 291 -4.89 4.64 -17.43
N VAL A 292 -4.58 5.59 -16.54
CA VAL A 292 -3.22 5.70 -15.98
C VAL A 292 -2.86 4.45 -15.18
N PHE A 293 -3.75 4.00 -14.29
CA PHE A 293 -3.51 2.77 -13.53
C PHE A 293 -3.39 1.54 -14.44
N ALA A 294 -4.20 1.46 -15.51
CA ALA A 294 -4.10 0.41 -16.51
C ALA A 294 -2.74 0.43 -17.25
N ARG A 295 -2.16 1.61 -17.53
CA ARG A 295 -0.80 1.73 -18.08
C ARG A 295 0.25 1.23 -17.10
N ALA A 296 0.13 1.59 -15.81
CA ALA A 296 1.02 1.08 -14.78
C ALA A 296 0.97 -0.46 -14.71
N ARG A 297 -0.24 -1.04 -14.74
CA ARG A 297 -0.44 -2.50 -14.81
C ARG A 297 0.19 -3.15 -16.04
N ARG A 298 0.06 -2.56 -17.23
CA ARG A 298 0.72 -3.08 -18.45
C ARG A 298 2.25 -3.10 -18.33
N ARG A 299 2.85 -2.11 -17.66
CA ARG A 299 4.30 -2.05 -17.46
C ARG A 299 4.85 -3.10 -16.51
N VAL A 300 4.06 -3.49 -15.52
CA VAL A 300 4.41 -4.55 -14.56
C VAL A 300 3.79 -5.90 -14.92
N SER A 301 3.12 -5.99 -16.07
CA SER A 301 2.49 -7.22 -16.55
C SER A 301 3.55 -8.30 -16.70
N ARG A 302 3.28 -9.48 -16.16
CA ARG A 302 4.21 -10.60 -16.27
C ARG A 302 4.50 -10.98 -17.72
N GLU A 303 3.54 -10.75 -18.61
CA GLU A 303 3.59 -11.12 -20.03
C GLU A 303 4.14 -9.99 -20.91
N GLU A 304 3.84 -8.73 -20.59
CA GLU A 304 4.18 -7.58 -21.43
C GLU A 304 5.44 -6.83 -20.96
N CYS A 305 5.85 -6.96 -19.70
CA CYS A 305 7.04 -6.28 -19.21
C CYS A 305 8.32 -6.85 -19.87
N PRO A 306 9.23 -6.00 -20.36
CA PRO A 306 10.46 -6.47 -20.98
C PRO A 306 11.27 -7.35 -20.02
N GLY A 307 11.55 -8.59 -20.42
CA GLY A 307 12.31 -9.54 -19.60
C GLY A 307 11.50 -10.31 -18.55
N GLY A 308 10.20 -10.04 -18.39
CA GLY A 308 9.37 -10.64 -17.36
C GLY A 308 9.72 -10.14 -15.96
N TRP A 309 9.11 -10.73 -14.93
CA TRP A 309 9.48 -10.42 -13.55
C TRP A 309 10.88 -10.96 -13.24
N ARG A 310 11.74 -10.10 -12.66
CA ARG A 310 13.12 -10.46 -12.33
C ARG A 310 13.19 -11.59 -11.31
N PHE A 311 12.34 -11.51 -10.30
CA PHE A 311 12.10 -12.58 -9.33
C PHE A 311 10.67 -13.04 -9.52
N ASP A 312 10.51 -14.29 -9.97
CA ASP A 312 9.22 -14.82 -10.42
C ASP A 312 8.92 -16.18 -9.78
N SER A 313 8.24 -16.14 -8.64
CA SER A 313 7.64 -17.30 -7.97
C SER A 313 6.15 -17.43 -8.28
N PHE A 314 5.66 -16.86 -9.38
CA PHE A 314 4.23 -16.89 -9.73
C PHE A 314 3.68 -18.31 -9.81
N SER A 315 4.45 -19.22 -10.43
CA SER A 315 4.07 -20.63 -10.57
C SER A 315 3.87 -21.30 -9.21
N ASP A 316 4.69 -20.99 -8.22
CA ASP A 316 4.60 -21.55 -6.86
C ASP A 316 3.38 -21.00 -6.12
N VAL A 317 3.13 -19.69 -6.23
CA VAL A 317 1.93 -19.05 -5.66
C VAL A 317 0.65 -19.65 -6.25
N VAL A 318 0.61 -19.80 -7.58
CA VAL A 318 -0.53 -20.40 -8.28
C VAL A 318 -0.71 -21.86 -7.93
N SER A 319 0.37 -22.64 -7.83
CA SER A 319 0.33 -24.04 -7.39
C SER A 319 -0.38 -24.15 -6.04
N ARG A 320 0.02 -23.33 -5.06
CA ARG A 320 -0.62 -23.32 -3.73
C ARG A 320 -2.09 -22.92 -3.78
N CYS A 321 -2.48 -22.02 -4.68
CA CYS A 321 -3.85 -21.54 -4.81
C CYS A 321 -4.77 -22.41 -5.69
N ARG A 322 -4.21 -23.34 -6.47
CA ARG A 322 -4.96 -24.27 -7.33
C ARG A 322 -5.18 -25.60 -6.66
N ASP A 323 -4.12 -26.14 -6.06
CA ASP A 323 -4.12 -27.52 -5.63
C ASP A 323 -4.78 -27.66 -4.26
N LEU A 324 -5.50 -28.76 -4.08
CA LEU A 324 -5.70 -29.27 -2.74
C LEU A 324 -4.30 -29.65 -2.23
N ASN A 325 -3.93 -29.27 -1.01
CA ASN A 325 -2.61 -29.66 -0.51
C ASN A 325 -2.50 -31.20 -0.42
N ALA A 326 -1.31 -31.71 -0.07
CA ALA A 326 -1.04 -33.16 -0.01
C ALA A 326 -2.03 -33.96 0.87
N GLU A 327 -2.80 -33.28 1.73
CA GLU A 327 -3.81 -33.84 2.62
C GLU A 327 -5.27 -33.59 2.18
N ASN A 328 -5.50 -33.21 0.92
CA ASN A 328 -6.82 -32.82 0.39
C ASN A 328 -7.44 -31.58 1.07
N ARG A 329 -6.65 -30.68 1.67
CA ARG A 329 -7.15 -29.45 2.30
C ARG A 329 -7.38 -28.32 1.28
N ALA A 330 -8.14 -27.31 1.67
CA ALA A 330 -8.54 -26.17 0.84
C ALA A 330 -7.33 -25.47 0.19
N ALA A 331 -7.56 -24.92 -1.00
CA ALA A 331 -6.53 -24.24 -1.78
C ALA A 331 -6.10 -22.91 -1.11
N GLY A 332 -4.86 -22.50 -1.32
CA GLY A 332 -4.28 -21.29 -0.74
C GLY A 332 -3.77 -21.48 0.69
N TRP A 333 -3.75 -20.39 1.45
CA TRP A 333 -3.29 -20.36 2.84
C TRP A 333 -4.47 -20.12 3.78
N ARG A 334 -4.41 -20.70 4.98
CA ARG A 334 -5.44 -20.54 6.01
C ARG A 334 -5.26 -19.23 6.78
N ARG A 335 -4.02 -18.80 6.96
CA ARG A 335 -3.69 -17.54 7.64
C ARG A 335 -2.73 -16.73 6.79
N VAL A 336 -3.07 -15.48 6.56
CA VAL A 336 -2.28 -14.54 5.79
C VAL A 336 -2.06 -13.27 6.60
N VAL A 337 -0.81 -12.83 6.67
CA VAL A 337 -0.43 -11.54 7.27
C VAL A 337 0.19 -10.70 6.16
N VAL A 338 -0.40 -9.56 5.84
CA VAL A 338 0.07 -8.66 4.79
C VAL A 338 0.58 -7.38 5.42
N PHE A 339 1.90 -7.17 5.46
CA PHE A 339 2.48 -5.91 5.90
C PHE A 339 2.42 -4.91 4.75
N CYS A 340 1.42 -4.02 4.78
CA CYS A 340 1.16 -3.00 3.75
C CYS A 340 2.21 -1.89 3.77
N ASP A 341 2.60 -1.39 2.60
CA ASP A 341 3.55 -0.28 2.41
C ASP A 341 2.82 1.07 2.37
N ASN A 342 2.55 1.61 1.19
CA ASN A 342 2.06 2.98 1.00
C ASN A 342 0.53 3.10 0.96
N ALA A 343 0.04 4.31 1.26
CA ALA A 343 -1.35 4.68 1.03
C ALA A 343 -1.70 4.71 -0.49
N GLY A 344 -2.96 4.97 -0.81
CA GLY A 344 -3.40 5.14 -2.18
C GLY A 344 -3.48 3.86 -2.99
N ALA A 345 -2.91 3.89 -4.20
CA ALA A 345 -3.01 2.79 -5.14
C ALA A 345 -2.30 1.50 -4.66
N ASP A 346 -1.31 1.64 -3.78
CA ASP A 346 -0.55 0.52 -3.21
C ASP A 346 -1.41 -0.29 -2.23
N VAL A 347 -1.92 0.35 -1.16
CA VAL A 347 -2.87 -0.29 -0.24
C VAL A 347 -4.12 -0.81 -0.94
N MET A 348 -4.61 -0.14 -1.99
CA MET A 348 -5.70 -0.66 -2.82
C MET A 348 -5.34 -2.03 -3.43
N GLY A 349 -4.13 -2.16 -3.99
CA GLY A 349 -3.61 -3.44 -4.49
C GLY A 349 -3.56 -4.51 -3.41
N MET A 350 -3.07 -4.17 -2.20
CA MET A 350 -3.05 -5.09 -1.06
C MET A 350 -4.45 -5.52 -0.59
N VAL A 351 -5.44 -4.62 -0.61
CA VAL A 351 -6.83 -4.95 -0.28
C VAL A 351 -7.43 -5.89 -1.33
N VAL A 352 -7.16 -5.65 -2.62
CA VAL A 352 -7.56 -6.56 -3.71
C VAL A 352 -6.91 -7.94 -3.54
N LEU A 353 -5.64 -7.99 -3.13
CA LEU A 353 -4.95 -9.24 -2.79
C LEU A 353 -5.58 -9.97 -1.62
N ALA A 354 -5.84 -9.29 -0.51
CA ALA A 354 -6.50 -9.88 0.66
C ALA A 354 -7.87 -10.44 0.30
N ARG A 355 -8.66 -9.69 -0.47
CA ARG A 355 -9.97 -10.09 -0.97
C ARG A 355 -9.90 -11.35 -1.83
N ALA A 356 -8.93 -11.42 -2.74
CA ALA A 356 -8.71 -12.56 -3.61
C ALA A 356 -8.23 -13.80 -2.85
N LEU A 357 -7.27 -13.67 -1.93
CA LEU A 357 -6.77 -14.78 -1.12
C LEU A 357 -7.87 -15.37 -0.22
N ALA A 358 -8.66 -14.52 0.43
CA ALA A 358 -9.82 -14.94 1.22
C ALA A 358 -10.91 -15.59 0.34
N ALA A 359 -11.08 -15.15 -0.91
CA ALA A 359 -12.00 -15.78 -1.86
C ALA A 359 -11.51 -17.16 -2.30
N VAL A 360 -10.20 -17.31 -2.57
CA VAL A 360 -9.57 -18.57 -3.00
C VAL A 360 -9.65 -19.65 -1.93
N GLY A 361 -9.32 -19.32 -0.68
CA GLY A 361 -9.30 -20.30 0.41
C GLY A 361 -10.62 -20.46 1.17
N GLY A 362 -11.61 -19.62 0.88
CA GLY A 362 -12.97 -19.75 1.41
C GLY A 362 -13.09 -19.42 2.90
N GLU A 363 -14.01 -20.09 3.59
CA GLU A 363 -14.39 -19.76 4.98
C GLU A 363 -13.27 -19.95 6.01
N ASP A 364 -12.26 -20.79 5.72
CA ASP A 364 -11.16 -21.08 6.64
C ASP A 364 -9.95 -20.16 6.44
N THR A 365 -9.96 -19.27 5.45
CA THR A 365 -8.90 -18.28 5.23
C THR A 365 -9.22 -16.98 5.96
N LYS A 366 -8.25 -16.54 6.79
CA LYS A 366 -8.25 -15.21 7.40
C LYS A 366 -7.01 -14.44 6.96
N VAL A 367 -7.21 -13.16 6.66
CA VAL A 367 -6.18 -12.23 6.21
C VAL A 367 -6.15 -11.03 7.14
N ALA A 368 -4.99 -10.77 7.74
CA ALA A 368 -4.69 -9.54 8.45
C ALA A 368 -3.93 -8.59 7.52
N LEU A 369 -4.55 -7.47 7.17
CA LEU A 369 -3.88 -6.33 6.55
C LEU A 369 -3.24 -5.52 7.69
N VAL A 370 -1.91 -5.52 7.73
CA VAL A 370 -1.10 -4.95 8.79
C VAL A 370 -0.50 -3.64 8.33
N ALA A 371 -0.86 -2.55 9.01
CA ALA A 371 -0.46 -1.19 8.67
C ALA A 371 0.26 -0.52 9.85
N ASN A 372 1.05 0.52 9.59
CA ASN A 372 1.80 1.20 10.65
C ASN A 372 0.87 1.79 11.71
N THR A 373 1.26 1.73 12.98
CA THR A 373 0.50 2.41 14.04
C THR A 373 0.69 3.92 13.95
N HIS A 374 1.90 4.36 13.58
CA HIS A 374 2.26 5.76 13.42
C HIS A 374 2.73 6.05 11.99
N ALA A 375 2.47 7.26 11.49
CA ALA A 375 2.86 7.65 10.13
C ALA A 375 4.38 7.55 9.92
N ALA A 376 4.79 7.10 8.74
CA ALA A 376 6.20 7.12 8.34
C ALA A 376 6.24 7.36 6.84
N LEU A 377 6.71 8.53 6.42
CA LEU A 377 6.47 9.01 5.05
C LEU A 377 5.00 8.81 4.63
N ASN A 378 4.77 8.29 3.42
CA ASN A 378 3.47 7.98 2.86
C ASN A 378 2.99 6.54 3.15
N ASP A 379 3.65 5.83 4.07
CA ASP A 379 3.17 4.53 4.55
C ASP A 379 1.74 4.66 5.08
N VAL A 380 0.90 3.68 4.77
CA VAL A 380 -0.46 3.65 5.28
C VAL A 380 -0.47 3.36 6.78
N THR A 381 -1.16 4.19 7.56
CA THR A 381 -1.41 3.91 8.98
C THR A 381 -2.63 3.03 9.16
N HIS A 382 -2.74 2.35 10.31
CA HIS A 382 -3.90 1.53 10.64
C HIS A 382 -5.22 2.31 10.62
N ALA A 383 -5.21 3.56 11.10
CA ALA A 383 -6.38 4.43 11.06
C ALA A 383 -6.79 4.76 9.61
N GLU A 384 -5.83 5.05 8.74
CA GLU A 384 -6.07 5.32 7.31
C GLU A 384 -6.55 4.07 6.56
N LEU A 385 -5.96 2.90 6.84
CA LEU A 385 -6.41 1.63 6.28
C LEU A 385 -7.84 1.32 6.69
N LEU A 386 -8.22 1.54 7.95
CA LEU A 386 -9.61 1.40 8.40
C LEU A 386 -10.55 2.37 7.66
N GLY A 387 -10.13 3.62 7.47
CA GLY A 387 -10.89 4.61 6.70
C GLY A 387 -11.07 4.18 5.24
N PHE A 388 -10.01 3.68 4.60
CA PHE A 388 -10.04 3.15 3.24
C PHE A 388 -10.98 1.96 3.13
N LEU A 389 -10.82 0.94 3.97
CA LEU A 389 -11.67 -0.26 4.01
C LEU A 389 -13.14 0.11 4.24
N SER A 390 -13.43 1.03 5.15
CA SER A 390 -14.80 1.52 5.39
C SER A 390 -15.36 2.18 4.14
N THR A 391 -14.57 2.97 3.43
CA THR A 391 -15.00 3.67 2.21
C THR A 391 -15.34 2.70 1.09
N VAL A 392 -14.49 1.69 0.86
CA VAL A 392 -14.68 0.75 -0.27
C VAL A 392 -15.66 -0.38 0.02
N SER A 393 -16.00 -0.66 1.28
CA SER A 393 -16.94 -1.71 1.67
C SER A 393 -18.33 -1.21 2.05
N SER A 394 -18.48 0.06 2.40
CA SER A 394 -19.79 0.62 2.82
C SER A 394 -20.64 1.01 1.62
N SER A 395 -21.96 0.80 1.73
CA SER A 395 -22.92 1.36 0.77
C SER A 395 -23.21 2.83 1.10
N GLY A 396 -22.72 3.75 0.29
CA GLY A 396 -22.88 5.19 0.46
C GLY A 396 -24.23 5.73 -0.06
N GLY A 397 -25.36 5.41 0.59
CA GLY A 397 -26.66 5.97 0.19
C GLY A 397 -27.13 5.61 -1.23
N ASP A 398 -28.27 6.19 -1.67
CA ASP A 398 -28.99 5.79 -2.90
C ASP A 398 -28.09 5.82 -4.16
N GLY A 399 -27.58 4.65 -4.56
CA GLY A 399 -26.87 4.42 -5.82
C GLY A 399 -25.39 4.03 -5.70
N ASP A 400 -24.78 4.12 -4.52
CA ASP A 400 -23.39 3.72 -4.29
C ASP A 400 -23.33 2.44 -3.45
N ALA A 401 -23.19 1.30 -4.13
CA ALA A 401 -23.02 0.01 -3.48
C ALA A 401 -21.52 -0.28 -3.36
N GLY A 402 -20.95 -0.14 -2.15
CA GLY A 402 -19.61 -0.62 -1.84
C GLY A 402 -19.43 -2.11 -2.17
N ASP A 403 -18.19 -2.60 -2.16
CA ASP A 403 -17.88 -3.96 -2.61
C ASP A 403 -18.49 -5.03 -1.69
N PRO A 404 -19.45 -5.83 -2.18
CA PRO A 404 -20.21 -6.75 -1.34
C PRO A 404 -19.38 -7.95 -0.88
N ILE A 405 -18.34 -8.35 -1.64
CA ILE A 405 -17.48 -9.49 -1.29
C ILE A 405 -16.57 -9.12 -0.13
N LEU A 406 -15.91 -7.96 -0.20
CA LEU A 406 -15.05 -7.44 0.85
C LEU A 406 -15.87 -7.14 2.11
N ALA A 407 -17.04 -6.49 1.97
CA ALA A 407 -17.93 -6.24 3.10
C ALA A 407 -18.30 -7.54 3.83
N ALA A 408 -18.68 -8.58 3.08
CA ALA A 408 -19.01 -9.90 3.61
C ALA A 408 -17.81 -10.62 4.25
N GLN A 409 -16.60 -10.43 3.72
CA GLN A 409 -15.36 -10.96 4.28
C GLN A 409 -15.00 -10.26 5.60
N MET A 410 -15.14 -8.94 5.66
CA MET A 410 -14.89 -8.14 6.86
C MET A 410 -15.89 -8.43 7.97
N GLU A 411 -17.19 -8.51 7.65
CA GLU A 411 -18.24 -8.85 8.62
C GLU A 411 -18.01 -10.22 9.29
N ARG A 412 -17.47 -11.18 8.53
CA ARG A 412 -17.11 -12.52 9.03
C ARG A 412 -15.72 -12.59 9.69
N GLY A 413 -15.00 -11.47 9.79
CA GLY A 413 -13.63 -11.43 10.33
C GLY A 413 -12.60 -12.19 9.49
N ARG A 414 -12.86 -12.39 8.20
CA ARG A 414 -11.94 -13.04 7.25
C ARG A 414 -10.92 -12.07 6.66
N VAL A 415 -11.26 -10.78 6.57
CA VAL A 415 -10.31 -9.71 6.22
C VAL A 415 -10.41 -8.65 7.31
N ILE A 416 -9.30 -8.36 7.97
CA ILE A 416 -9.25 -7.38 9.07
C ILE A 416 -8.04 -6.47 8.93
N ALA A 417 -8.12 -5.26 9.48
CA ALA A 417 -6.97 -4.37 9.63
C ALA A 417 -6.38 -4.49 11.04
N VAL A 418 -5.06 -4.64 11.15
CA VAL A 418 -4.34 -4.80 12.42
C VAL A 418 -3.20 -3.77 12.50
N PRO A 419 -3.03 -3.04 13.62
CA PRO A 419 -1.91 -2.12 13.76
C PRO A 419 -0.61 -2.91 14.01
N SER A 420 0.47 -2.50 13.35
CA SER A 420 1.75 -3.22 13.38
C SER A 420 2.61 -2.92 14.61
N GLY A 421 2.33 -1.82 15.33
CA GLY A 421 3.21 -1.25 16.36
C GLY A 421 4.40 -0.45 15.77
N GLN A 422 4.55 -0.42 14.44
CA GLN A 422 5.67 0.22 13.77
C GLN A 422 5.39 1.71 13.52
N PHE A 423 6.49 2.45 13.40
CA PHE A 423 6.53 3.88 13.09
C PHE A 423 7.59 4.23 12.04
N SER A 424 8.15 3.22 11.38
CA SER A 424 9.28 3.34 10.46
C SER A 424 8.84 2.90 9.07
N THR A 425 9.57 3.36 8.05
CA THR A 425 9.40 2.93 6.66
C THR A 425 9.99 1.53 6.42
N LEU A 426 10.80 1.05 7.36
CA LEU A 426 11.32 -0.31 7.40
C LEU A 426 10.57 -1.14 8.45
N LEU A 427 10.66 -2.47 8.34
CA LEU A 427 9.96 -3.39 9.22
C LEU A 427 10.94 -4.23 10.05
N ASP A 428 10.97 -4.00 11.36
CA ASP A 428 11.69 -4.84 12.31
C ASP A 428 10.71 -5.81 13.01
N LEU A 429 10.77 -7.09 12.63
CA LEU A 429 9.92 -8.13 13.21
C LEU A 429 10.27 -8.46 14.67
N ASN A 430 11.38 -7.97 15.25
CA ASN A 430 11.61 -8.05 16.70
C ASN A 430 10.77 -7.04 17.50
N ARG A 431 10.18 -6.04 16.82
CA ARG A 431 9.45 -4.92 17.42
C ARG A 431 7.97 -4.89 17.01
N ALA A 432 7.40 -6.05 16.73
CA ALA A 432 5.99 -6.17 16.39
C ALA A 432 5.09 -5.76 17.57
N GLY A 433 4.04 -5.00 17.29
CA GLY A 433 3.10 -4.47 18.28
C GLY A 433 2.27 -5.53 18.97
N ALA A 434 1.77 -5.20 20.16
CA ALA A 434 1.02 -6.13 21.01
C ALA A 434 -0.25 -6.66 20.33
N GLU A 435 -0.99 -5.81 19.59
CA GLU A 435 -2.21 -6.21 18.88
C GLU A 435 -1.92 -7.17 17.72
N LEU A 436 -0.85 -6.93 16.96
CA LEU A 436 -0.39 -7.84 15.92
C LEU A 436 0.00 -9.19 16.51
N ASN A 437 0.80 -9.17 17.58
CA ASN A 437 1.25 -10.39 18.25
C ASN A 437 0.05 -11.16 18.82
N ALA A 438 -0.87 -10.48 19.48
CA ALA A 438 -2.09 -11.09 20.02
C ALA A 438 -2.95 -11.73 18.93
N TRP A 439 -3.11 -11.09 17.77
CA TRP A 439 -3.85 -11.67 16.65
C TRP A 439 -3.18 -12.94 16.12
N VAL A 440 -1.87 -12.90 15.88
CA VAL A 440 -1.13 -14.07 15.39
C VAL A 440 -1.15 -15.21 16.41
N GLU A 441 -0.96 -14.92 17.69
CA GLU A 441 -1.03 -15.91 18.77
C GLU A 441 -2.42 -16.54 18.91
N GLU A 442 -3.49 -15.78 18.72
CA GLU A 442 -4.85 -16.33 18.67
C GLU A 442 -4.99 -17.33 17.53
N GLU A 443 -4.60 -16.94 16.31
CA GLU A 443 -4.75 -17.80 15.15
C GLU A 443 -3.85 -19.05 15.24
N LEU A 444 -2.67 -18.95 15.86
CA LEU A 444 -1.77 -20.08 16.13
C LEU A 444 -2.40 -21.18 17.00
N ARG A 445 -3.44 -20.87 17.79
CA ARG A 445 -4.18 -21.89 18.57
C ARG A 445 -4.98 -22.84 17.68
N SER A 446 -5.35 -22.40 16.48
CA SER A 446 -6.18 -23.16 15.53
C SER A 446 -5.41 -23.62 14.28
N VAL A 447 -4.37 -22.88 13.90
CA VAL A 447 -3.52 -23.18 12.75
C VAL A 447 -2.06 -23.13 13.21
N PRO A 448 -1.41 -24.29 13.44
CA PRO A 448 0.00 -24.31 13.79
C PRO A 448 0.85 -23.57 12.75
N ALA A 449 1.96 -22.96 13.19
CA ALA A 449 2.92 -22.37 12.26
C ALA A 449 3.42 -23.44 11.27
N GLY A 450 3.44 -23.13 9.99
CA GLY A 450 3.76 -24.07 8.92
C GLY A 450 3.23 -23.62 7.55
N GLU A 451 3.07 -24.58 6.64
CA GLU A 451 2.70 -24.33 5.22
C GLU A 451 1.34 -23.66 5.01
N ASP A 452 0.49 -23.61 6.03
CA ASP A 452 -0.82 -22.96 6.02
C ASP A 452 -0.75 -21.45 6.30
N TRP A 453 0.44 -20.94 6.64
CA TRP A 453 0.72 -19.52 6.88
C TRP A 453 1.43 -18.87 5.70
N LEU A 454 1.01 -17.66 5.37
CA LEU A 454 1.67 -16.75 4.43
C LEU A 454 1.92 -15.39 5.11
N VAL A 455 3.15 -14.90 5.02
CA VAL A 455 3.52 -13.53 5.37
C VAL A 455 3.87 -12.80 4.08
N VAL A 456 3.15 -11.73 3.75
CA VAL A 456 3.40 -10.89 2.59
C VAL A 456 4.11 -9.63 3.06
N PHE A 457 5.24 -9.33 2.44
CA PHE A 457 5.98 -8.09 2.64
C PHE A 457 5.81 -7.23 1.39
N ASP A 458 5.01 -6.16 1.55
CA ASP A 458 4.73 -5.21 0.49
C ASP A 458 5.83 -4.14 0.40
N GLY A 459 6.23 -3.81 -0.82
CA GLY A 459 7.09 -2.67 -1.10
C GLY A 459 8.58 -2.83 -0.75
N MET A 460 9.33 -1.78 -1.11
CA MET A 460 10.80 -1.82 -1.07
C MET A 460 11.34 -1.81 0.37
N GLY A 461 10.78 -0.97 1.24
CA GLY A 461 11.24 -0.84 2.62
C GLY A 461 11.06 -2.13 3.41
N ARG A 462 9.84 -2.67 3.42
CA ARG A 462 9.49 -3.88 4.18
C ARG A 462 10.05 -5.13 3.53
N GLY A 463 9.87 -5.27 2.20
CA GLY A 463 10.17 -6.49 1.48
C GLY A 463 11.60 -6.62 0.96
N LEU A 464 12.32 -5.52 0.69
CA LEU A 464 13.66 -5.60 0.10
C LEU A 464 14.73 -5.11 1.07
N GLU A 465 14.52 -3.99 1.75
CA GLU A 465 15.54 -3.34 2.57
C GLU A 465 15.65 -3.94 3.97
N SER A 466 14.53 -4.36 4.54
CA SER A 466 14.49 -5.00 5.87
C SER A 466 14.26 -6.52 5.82
N ASN A 467 13.40 -7.03 4.93
CA ASN A 467 13.02 -8.46 4.92
C ASN A 467 13.17 -9.16 3.57
N TRP A 468 14.28 -8.95 2.85
CA TRP A 468 14.56 -9.65 1.57
C TRP A 468 14.65 -11.19 1.71
N ASN A 469 15.30 -11.64 2.79
CA ASN A 469 15.49 -13.06 3.06
C ASN A 469 15.04 -13.41 4.49
N PRO A 470 13.72 -13.39 4.76
CA PRO A 470 13.20 -13.63 6.11
C PRO A 470 13.12 -15.13 6.42
N ALA A 471 13.11 -15.99 5.40
CA ALA A 471 12.88 -17.43 5.51
C ALA A 471 13.82 -18.17 6.50
N PRO A 472 15.14 -17.87 6.58
CA PRO A 472 16.01 -18.52 7.56
C PRO A 472 15.61 -18.25 9.02
N TYR A 473 14.82 -17.20 9.28
CA TYR A 473 14.44 -16.79 10.63
C TYR A 473 13.00 -17.14 10.99
N LEU A 474 12.17 -17.47 10.00
CA LEU A 474 10.79 -17.90 10.22
C LEU A 474 10.75 -19.36 10.69
N LYS A 475 9.69 -19.70 11.43
CA LYS A 475 9.36 -21.09 11.78
C LYS A 475 9.21 -21.94 10.53
N ASP A 476 9.55 -23.22 10.64
CA ASP A 476 9.57 -24.14 9.51
C ASP A 476 8.23 -24.20 8.77
N GLY A 477 8.28 -24.10 7.45
CA GLY A 477 7.11 -24.18 6.57
C GLY A 477 6.32 -22.88 6.41
N VAL A 478 6.52 -21.85 7.24
CA VAL A 478 5.83 -20.55 7.08
C VAL A 478 6.26 -19.92 5.76
N ASN A 479 5.30 -19.60 4.88
CA ASN A 479 5.63 -19.01 3.59
C ASN A 479 5.84 -17.50 3.74
N ALA A 480 6.81 -16.94 3.02
CA ALA A 480 7.07 -15.51 2.93
C ALA A 480 7.09 -15.07 1.47
N LEU A 481 6.24 -14.11 1.13
CA LEU A 481 6.12 -13.53 -0.21
C LEU A 481 6.57 -12.07 -0.18
N ASN A 482 7.69 -11.78 -0.85
CA ASN A 482 8.11 -10.41 -1.11
C ASN A 482 7.44 -9.95 -2.41
N LEU A 483 6.57 -8.93 -2.31
CA LEU A 483 5.92 -8.26 -3.45
C LEU A 483 6.39 -6.82 -3.47
N ALA A 484 7.24 -6.47 -4.43
CA ALA A 484 7.82 -5.13 -4.47
C ALA A 484 8.32 -4.76 -5.86
N MET A 485 8.69 -3.50 -5.99
CA MET A 485 9.47 -2.99 -7.12
C MET A 485 10.83 -2.49 -6.64
N VAL A 486 11.87 -2.70 -7.45
CA VAL A 486 13.20 -2.13 -7.20
C VAL A 486 13.19 -0.64 -7.54
N LYS A 487 13.16 0.26 -6.55
CA LYS A 487 13.05 1.72 -6.78
C LYS A 487 14.37 2.49 -6.61
N SER A 488 15.50 1.82 -6.35
CA SER A 488 16.79 2.49 -6.17
C SER A 488 17.98 1.72 -6.75
N GLU A 489 18.97 2.46 -7.23
CA GLU A 489 20.22 1.92 -7.78
C GLU A 489 21.01 1.07 -6.78
N ILE A 490 20.95 1.43 -5.49
CA ILE A 490 21.61 0.67 -4.42
C ILE A 490 20.99 -0.73 -4.34
N ASN A 491 19.66 -0.83 -4.36
CA ASN A 491 18.97 -2.11 -4.34
C ASN A 491 19.12 -2.87 -5.66
N ALA A 492 19.07 -2.20 -6.81
CA ALA A 492 19.28 -2.81 -8.12
C ALA A 492 20.64 -3.53 -8.18
N LYS A 493 21.73 -2.84 -7.82
CA LYS A 493 23.08 -3.43 -7.77
C LYS A 493 23.17 -4.58 -6.78
N ARG A 494 22.63 -4.41 -5.57
CA ARG A 494 22.66 -5.44 -4.51
C ARG A 494 21.95 -6.73 -4.93
N LEU A 495 20.83 -6.60 -5.63
CA LEU A 495 19.99 -7.72 -6.04
C LEU A 495 20.37 -8.31 -7.40
N GLY A 496 21.33 -7.69 -8.11
CA GLY A 496 21.64 -8.04 -9.50
C GLY A 496 20.42 -7.86 -10.40
N ALA A 497 19.71 -6.75 -10.21
CA ALA A 497 18.47 -6.36 -10.88
C ALA A 497 18.64 -4.96 -11.51
N GLU A 498 17.64 -4.51 -12.25
CA GLU A 498 17.52 -3.15 -12.76
C GLU A 498 16.48 -2.35 -11.96
N VAL A 499 16.54 -1.02 -12.02
CA VAL A 499 15.49 -0.17 -11.44
C VAL A 499 14.19 -0.43 -12.19
N TYR A 500 13.10 -0.54 -11.44
CA TYR A 500 11.75 -0.95 -11.84
C TYR A 500 11.56 -2.44 -12.12
N ASP A 501 12.57 -3.28 -11.90
CA ASP A 501 12.36 -4.73 -11.89
C ASP A 501 11.31 -5.12 -10.84
N CYS A 502 10.40 -6.00 -11.25
CA CYS A 502 9.35 -6.54 -10.39
C CYS A 502 9.89 -7.71 -9.55
N VAL A 503 9.53 -7.71 -8.26
CA VAL A 503 9.84 -8.78 -7.31
C VAL A 503 8.56 -9.49 -6.92
N VAL A 504 8.46 -10.76 -7.28
CA VAL A 504 7.46 -11.71 -6.79
C VAL A 504 8.22 -12.94 -6.30
N LYS A 505 8.69 -12.90 -5.06
CA LYS A 505 9.57 -13.94 -4.50
C LYS A 505 8.88 -14.66 -3.36
N LEU A 506 8.56 -15.94 -3.56
CA LEU A 506 8.05 -16.83 -2.52
C LEU A 506 9.22 -17.61 -1.90
N SER A 507 9.25 -17.68 -0.59
CA SER A 507 10.24 -18.44 0.18
C SER A 507 9.56 -19.19 1.34
N VAL A 508 10.21 -20.23 1.86
CA VAL A 508 9.63 -21.12 2.87
C VAL A 508 10.50 -21.10 4.11
N GLY A 509 9.90 -20.84 5.27
CA GLY A 509 10.56 -20.80 6.56
C GLY A 509 11.41 -22.03 6.83
N GLY A 510 12.63 -21.83 7.30
CA GLY A 510 13.64 -22.87 7.50
C GLY A 510 14.52 -23.20 6.29
N SER A 511 14.24 -22.65 5.11
CA SER A 511 15.21 -22.66 4.02
C SER A 511 16.41 -21.77 4.35
N LYS A 512 17.62 -22.20 3.99
CA LYS A 512 18.85 -21.41 4.14
C LYS A 512 18.99 -20.34 3.07
#